data_AF-A0A8J5V6X7-F1
#
_entry.id   AF-A0A8J5V6X7-F1
#
_cell.length_a   1.000
_cell.length_b   1.000
_cell.length_c   1.000
_cell.angle_alpha   90.00
_cell.angle_beta   90.00
_cell.angle_gamma   90.00
#
_symmetry.space_group_name_H-M   'P 1'
#
loop_
_entity.id
_entity.type
_entity.pdbx_description
1 polymer ?
#
loop_
_entity_poly.entity_id
_entity_poly.type
_entity_poly.pdbx_seq_one_letter_code
_entity_poly.pdbx_strand_id
1 'polypeptide(L)'
;MRYVDQLIFGDYHYCNVKAELHMSRTTTRFKCTHPNCTRTFKNKTERNFHSKNICNKPLRWKCGHCDYRSFCAGHIRRHSRSKHKNLEPQPIELYNPHLETRKYRCPNPNCDKKYKQRANLVNHINHECDKEPRFKCFYCDFKNAFEPRIMKHCRDKHSLQVPRSVTMMK
;
A
#
# COMPACT_ATOMS: atom_id res chain seq x y z
N MET A 1 -33.77 -32.38 5.84
CA MET A 1 -32.70 -31.59 6.52
C MET A 1 -31.47 -32.46 6.62
N ARG A 2 -30.29 -31.83 6.45
CA ARG A 2 -28.92 -32.40 6.37
C ARG A 2 -28.46 -32.70 4.94
N TYR A 3 -27.54 -31.87 4.47
CA TYR A 3 -26.58 -32.20 3.42
C TYR A 3 -25.21 -31.81 3.95
N VAL A 4 -24.30 -32.80 3.98
CA VAL A 4 -22.90 -32.68 4.38
C VAL A 4 -22.05 -32.72 3.11
N ASP A 5 -21.10 -31.80 3.06
CA ASP A 5 -19.78 -31.78 2.41
C ASP A 5 -19.60 -32.36 0.99
N GLN A 6 -19.14 -31.47 0.09
CA GLN A 6 -18.15 -31.81 -0.94
C GLN A 6 -17.29 -30.59 -1.34
N LEU A 7 -16.07 -30.59 -0.82
CA LEU A 7 -14.77 -30.27 -1.44
C LEU A 7 -14.75 -29.33 -2.66
N ILE A 8 -14.09 -28.17 -2.52
CA ILE A 8 -13.40 -27.49 -3.62
C ILE A 8 -11.96 -27.15 -3.19
N PHE A 9 -11.02 -27.85 -3.83
CA PHE A 9 -9.58 -27.64 -3.80
C PHE A 9 -9.19 -26.20 -4.21
N GLY A 10 -8.25 -25.59 -3.49
CA GLY A 10 -7.72 -24.27 -3.88
C GLY A 10 -6.81 -23.59 -2.87
N ASP A 11 -5.78 -24.29 -2.41
CA ASP A 11 -4.73 -23.77 -1.53
C ASP A 11 -4.01 -22.54 -2.12
N TYR A 12 -4.27 -21.37 -1.56
CA TYR A 12 -3.27 -20.29 -1.48
C TYR A 12 -3.35 -19.57 -0.14
N HIS A 13 -3.17 -20.32 0.94
CA HIS A 13 -2.53 -19.79 2.14
C HIS A 13 -1.06 -19.54 1.81
N TYR A 14 -0.67 -18.28 1.55
CA TYR A 14 0.75 -17.92 1.62
C TYR A 14 1.15 -17.84 3.10
N CYS A 15 1.29 -19.00 3.73
CA CYS A 15 2.06 -19.20 4.95
C CYS A 15 3.31 -19.97 4.51
N ASN A 16 4.45 -19.28 4.46
CA ASN A 16 5.73 -19.94 4.18
C ASN A 16 5.98 -20.98 5.29
N VAL A 17 5.77 -22.26 4.98
CA VAL A 17 6.29 -23.40 5.75
C VAL A 17 7.36 -24.05 4.90
N LYS A 18 8.60 -23.60 5.08
CA LYS A 18 9.77 -24.48 5.02
C LYS A 18 10.38 -24.44 6.41
N ALA A 19 10.03 -25.42 7.23
CA ALA A 19 10.70 -25.70 8.48
C ALA A 19 11.38 -27.04 8.28
N GLU A 20 12.71 -27.05 8.12
CA GLU A 20 13.60 -28.07 8.68
C GLU A 20 14.99 -27.46 8.90
N LEU A 21 15.41 -27.54 10.18
CA LEU A 21 16.77 -27.61 10.73
C LEU A 21 17.74 -26.41 10.59
N HIS A 22 17.78 -25.55 11.63
CA HIS A 22 18.99 -25.32 12.44
C HIS A 22 18.65 -24.55 13.74
N MET A 23 19.17 -25.06 14.86
CA MET A 23 19.01 -24.53 16.21
C MET A 23 19.81 -23.23 16.41
N SER A 24 19.34 -22.37 17.33
CA SER A 24 19.97 -21.15 17.90
C SER A 24 19.68 -19.77 17.27
N ARG A 25 18.75 -19.04 17.90
CA ARG A 25 18.81 -17.61 18.29
C ARG A 25 17.40 -17.16 18.70
N THR A 26 17.25 -16.69 19.92
CA THR A 26 16.03 -16.07 20.49
C THR A 26 15.68 -14.80 19.71
N THR A 27 15.05 -14.97 18.55
CA THR A 27 14.47 -13.85 17.81
C THR A 27 13.16 -13.47 18.49
N THR A 28 13.09 -12.27 19.07
CA THR A 28 11.87 -11.73 19.67
C THR A 28 10.74 -11.77 18.65
N ARG A 29 9.78 -12.70 18.82
CA ARG A 29 8.60 -12.80 17.97
C ARG A 29 7.63 -11.67 18.30
N PHE A 30 7.13 -10.97 17.28
CA PHE A 30 6.22 -9.85 17.46
C PHE A 30 4.79 -10.37 17.45
N LYS A 31 4.14 -10.46 18.62
CA LYS A 31 2.75 -10.88 18.74
C LYS A 31 1.79 -9.79 18.28
N CYS A 32 0.65 -10.17 17.71
CA CYS A 32 -0.45 -9.23 17.48
C CYS A 32 -0.93 -8.64 18.81
N THR A 33 -1.31 -7.38 18.81
CA THR A 33 -1.77 -6.67 20.01
C THR A 33 -3.28 -6.73 20.20
N HIS A 34 -4.02 -7.35 19.27
CA HIS A 34 -5.46 -7.52 19.41
C HIS A 34 -5.75 -8.71 20.33
N PRO A 35 -6.62 -8.56 21.35
CA PRO A 35 -6.86 -9.59 22.38
C PRO A 35 -7.24 -10.96 21.82
N ASN A 36 -8.01 -11.00 20.73
CA ASN A 36 -8.49 -12.25 20.11
C ASN A 36 -7.62 -12.71 18.93
N CYS A 37 -6.37 -12.25 18.83
CA CYS A 37 -5.48 -12.60 17.73
C CYS A 37 -4.19 -13.25 18.22
N THR A 38 -4.00 -14.53 17.88
CA THR A 38 -2.83 -15.34 18.26
C THR A 38 -1.67 -15.26 17.27
N ARG A 39 -1.78 -14.45 16.20
CA ARG A 39 -0.75 -14.36 15.16
C ARG A 39 0.57 -13.79 15.70
N THR A 40 1.67 -14.41 15.33
CA THR A 40 3.03 -13.97 15.66
C THR A 40 3.84 -13.76 14.37
N PHE A 41 4.76 -12.80 14.41
CA PHE A 41 5.50 -12.34 13.24
C PHE A 41 6.99 -12.29 13.51
N LYS A 42 7.78 -12.36 12.44
CA LYS A 42 9.25 -12.30 12.54
C LYS A 42 9.78 -10.89 12.80
N ASN A 43 9.00 -9.86 12.47
CA ASN A 43 9.35 -8.46 12.68
C ASN A 43 8.12 -7.57 12.95
N LYS A 44 8.38 -6.36 13.47
CA LYS A 44 7.34 -5.35 13.77
C LYS A 44 6.58 -4.92 12.50
N THR A 45 7.22 -4.88 11.35
CA THR A 45 6.63 -4.46 10.07
C THR A 45 5.50 -5.38 9.64
N GLU A 46 5.73 -6.69 9.65
CA GLU A 46 4.73 -7.71 9.32
C GLU A 46 3.57 -7.70 10.31
N ARG A 47 3.88 -7.60 11.62
CA ARG A 47 2.86 -7.49 12.66
C ARG A 47 1.98 -6.25 12.48
N ASN A 48 2.59 -5.09 12.20
CA ASN A 48 1.88 -3.85 11.96
C ASN A 48 1.01 -3.94 10.71
N PHE A 49 1.51 -4.56 9.64
CA PHE A 49 0.76 -4.77 8.42
C PHE A 49 -0.47 -5.65 8.65
N HIS A 50 -0.31 -6.78 9.36
CA HIS A 50 -1.41 -7.66 9.75
C HIS A 50 -2.44 -6.91 10.59
N SER A 51 -2.00 -6.25 11.67
CA SER A 51 -2.88 -5.51 12.56
C SER A 51 -3.67 -4.43 11.81
N LYS A 52 -3.04 -3.71 10.88
CA LYS A 52 -3.68 -2.64 10.12
C LYS A 52 -4.61 -3.13 9.01
N ASN A 53 -4.27 -4.19 8.28
CA ASN A 53 -4.95 -4.53 7.03
C ASN A 53 -5.72 -5.85 7.05
N ILE A 54 -5.44 -6.73 8.02
CA ILE A 54 -5.94 -8.12 8.03
C ILE A 54 -6.75 -8.39 9.28
N CYS A 55 -6.21 -8.08 10.46
CA CYS A 55 -6.79 -8.47 11.74
C CYS A 55 -8.21 -7.91 11.90
N ASN A 56 -9.19 -8.79 12.10
CA ASN A 56 -10.61 -8.47 12.30
C ASN A 56 -11.21 -7.57 11.21
N LYS A 57 -10.72 -7.66 9.97
CA LYS A 57 -11.22 -6.88 8.84
C LYS A 57 -11.66 -7.82 7.72
N PRO A 58 -12.68 -7.45 6.92
CA PRO A 58 -13.02 -8.19 5.72
C PRO A 58 -11.97 -7.98 4.61
N LEU A 59 -12.01 -8.85 3.59
CA LEU A 59 -11.17 -8.70 2.40
C LEU A 59 -11.54 -7.39 1.68
N ARG A 60 -10.56 -6.51 1.52
CA ARG A 60 -10.76 -5.16 0.96
C ARG A 60 -10.67 -5.11 -0.57
N TRP A 61 -9.97 -6.04 -1.19
CA TRP A 61 -9.65 -5.98 -2.62
C TRP A 61 -10.19 -7.20 -3.35
N LYS A 62 -10.80 -6.98 -4.51
CA LYS A 62 -11.26 -8.02 -5.45
C LYS A 62 -10.52 -7.89 -6.79
N CYS A 63 -10.28 -9.00 -7.47
CA CYS A 63 -9.83 -8.97 -8.85
C CYS A 63 -10.95 -8.47 -9.77
N GLY A 64 -10.63 -7.60 -10.73
CA GLY A 64 -11.59 -7.17 -11.75
C GLY A 64 -11.97 -8.26 -12.74
N HIS A 65 -11.21 -9.35 -12.81
CA HIS A 65 -11.36 -10.38 -13.83
C HIS A 65 -11.89 -11.73 -13.29
N CYS A 66 -12.03 -11.87 -11.97
CA CYS A 66 -12.58 -13.07 -11.33
C CYS A 66 -13.00 -12.80 -9.88
N ASP A 67 -13.49 -13.83 -9.18
CA ASP A 67 -13.91 -13.71 -7.77
C ASP A 67 -12.78 -13.76 -6.74
N TYR A 68 -11.51 -13.77 -7.17
CA TYR A 68 -10.37 -13.74 -6.26
C TYR A 68 -10.37 -12.46 -5.40
N ARG A 69 -10.23 -12.63 -4.08
CA ARG A 69 -10.24 -11.54 -3.09
C ARG A 69 -8.99 -11.58 -2.22
N SER A 70 -8.55 -10.42 -1.73
CA SER A 70 -7.40 -10.29 -0.85
C SER A 70 -7.53 -9.09 0.10
N PHE A 71 -6.78 -9.12 1.19
CA PHE A 71 -6.62 -7.97 2.09
C PHE A 71 -5.82 -6.82 1.44
N CYS A 72 -5.08 -7.08 0.36
CA CYS A 72 -4.14 -6.12 -0.22
C CYS A 72 -4.14 -6.09 -1.75
N ALA A 73 -4.14 -4.87 -2.31
CA ALA A 73 -4.07 -4.65 -3.76
C ALA A 73 -2.82 -5.26 -4.41
N GLY A 74 -1.70 -5.32 -3.69
CA GLY A 74 -0.46 -5.94 -4.20
C GLY A 74 -0.62 -7.43 -4.50
N HIS A 75 -1.41 -8.14 -3.69
CA HIS A 75 -1.71 -9.55 -3.95
C HIS A 75 -2.64 -9.73 -5.14
N ILE A 76 -3.63 -8.84 -5.33
CA ILE A 76 -4.46 -8.84 -6.54
C ILE A 76 -3.60 -8.61 -7.79
N ARG A 77 -2.69 -7.64 -7.76
CA ARG A 77 -1.77 -7.39 -8.88
C ARG A 77 -0.91 -8.61 -9.22
N ARG A 78 -0.36 -9.28 -8.21
CA ARG A 78 0.40 -10.52 -8.39
C ARG A 78 -0.48 -11.64 -8.97
N HIS A 79 -1.71 -11.79 -8.47
CA HIS A 79 -2.67 -12.77 -8.97
C HIS A 79 -3.04 -12.49 -10.43
N SER A 80 -3.35 -11.24 -10.79
CA SER A 80 -3.67 -10.87 -12.18
C SER A 80 -2.51 -11.16 -13.12
N ARG A 81 -1.27 -10.87 -12.73
CA ARG A 81 -0.10 -11.20 -13.55
C ARG A 81 0.10 -12.70 -13.79
N SER A 82 -0.31 -13.57 -12.86
CA SER A 82 -0.14 -15.02 -13.02
C SER A 82 -1.33 -15.71 -13.67
N LYS A 83 -2.56 -15.28 -13.36
CA LYS A 83 -3.81 -15.90 -13.81
C LYS A 83 -4.49 -15.17 -14.96
N HIS A 84 -4.19 -13.90 -15.19
CA HIS A 84 -4.76 -13.03 -16.22
C HIS A 84 -3.62 -12.32 -17.01
N LYS A 85 -2.62 -13.09 -17.46
CA LYS A 85 -1.34 -12.62 -18.03
C LYS A 85 -1.45 -11.52 -19.11
N ASN A 86 -2.52 -11.55 -19.89
CA ASN A 86 -2.76 -10.63 -21.01
C ASN A 86 -3.68 -9.45 -20.66
N LEU A 87 -4.10 -9.34 -19.41
CA LEU A 87 -5.01 -8.30 -18.94
C LEU A 87 -4.29 -7.42 -17.92
N GLU A 88 -4.50 -6.11 -18.04
CA GLU A 88 -3.99 -5.18 -17.06
C GLU A 88 -4.56 -5.49 -15.66
N PRO A 89 -3.73 -5.50 -14.61
CA PRO A 89 -4.20 -5.76 -13.26
C PRO A 89 -5.24 -4.73 -12.82
N GLN A 90 -6.46 -5.19 -12.58
CA GLN A 90 -7.54 -4.35 -12.06
C GLN A 90 -7.88 -4.73 -10.61
N PRO A 91 -7.21 -4.15 -9.61
CA PRO A 91 -7.60 -4.30 -8.21
C PRO A 91 -8.80 -3.40 -7.89
N ILE A 92 -9.97 -4.02 -7.73
CA ILE A 92 -11.19 -3.34 -7.30
C ILE A 92 -11.18 -3.20 -5.77
N GLU A 93 -11.30 -1.98 -5.28
CA GLU A 93 -11.45 -1.69 -3.86
C GLU A 93 -12.92 -1.86 -3.45
N LEU A 94 -13.23 -2.83 -2.59
CA LEU A 94 -14.60 -3.11 -2.15
C LEU A 94 -15.10 -2.09 -1.11
N TYR A 95 -14.19 -1.56 -0.29
CA TYR A 95 -14.50 -0.52 0.68
C TYR A 95 -13.24 0.24 1.08
N ASN A 96 -13.36 1.54 1.36
CA ASN A 96 -12.24 2.36 1.81
C ASN A 96 -12.55 3.06 3.14
N PRO A 97 -12.14 2.49 4.28
CA PRO A 97 -12.46 3.06 5.60
C PRO A 97 -11.77 4.41 5.85
N HIS A 98 -10.86 4.83 4.96
CA HIS A 98 -10.14 6.09 5.08
C HIS A 98 -10.78 7.23 4.30
N LEU A 99 -11.71 6.96 3.37
CA LEU A 99 -12.39 8.03 2.63
C LEU A 99 -13.31 8.84 3.55
N GLU A 100 -14.05 8.18 4.42
CA GLU A 100 -14.97 8.83 5.37
C GLU A 100 -14.26 9.81 6.31
N THR A 101 -13.00 9.53 6.67
CA THR A 101 -12.22 10.40 7.57
C THR A 101 -11.65 11.66 6.88
N ARG A 102 -11.75 11.78 5.55
CA ARG A 102 -11.18 12.89 4.78
C ARG A 102 -12.21 14.01 4.60
N LYS A 103 -12.33 14.84 5.62
CA LYS A 103 -13.29 15.96 5.66
C LYS A 103 -12.93 17.18 4.80
N TYR A 104 -11.66 17.35 4.39
CA TYR A 104 -11.21 18.56 3.70
C TYR A 104 -11.10 18.34 2.19
N ARG A 105 -12.07 18.84 1.43
CA ARG A 105 -12.11 18.75 -0.04
C ARG A 105 -11.41 19.94 -0.70
N CYS A 106 -10.74 19.71 -1.83
CA CYS A 106 -10.32 20.78 -2.72
C CYS A 106 -11.53 21.61 -3.19
N PRO A 107 -11.48 22.95 -3.11
CA PRO A 107 -12.57 23.79 -3.60
C PRO A 107 -12.60 23.89 -5.13
N ASN A 108 -11.55 23.45 -5.84
CA ASN A 108 -11.52 23.46 -7.29
C ASN A 108 -12.48 22.40 -7.87
N PRO A 109 -13.44 22.79 -8.74
CA PRO A 109 -14.39 21.86 -9.37
C PRO A 109 -13.72 20.76 -10.21
N ASN A 110 -12.56 21.04 -10.79
CA ASN A 110 -11.81 20.07 -11.61
C ASN A 110 -10.89 19.16 -10.75
N CYS A 111 -11.01 19.22 -9.41
CA CYS A 111 -10.15 18.49 -8.49
C CYS A 111 -10.94 17.68 -7.44
N ASP A 112 -10.91 16.35 -7.57
CA ASP A 112 -11.57 15.44 -6.62
C ASP A 112 -10.76 15.11 -5.35
N LYS A 113 -9.63 15.79 -5.12
CA LYS A 113 -8.76 15.46 -3.99
C LYS A 113 -9.39 15.84 -2.65
N LYS A 114 -9.30 14.90 -1.70
CA LYS A 114 -9.73 15.06 -0.30
C LYS A 114 -8.61 14.69 0.66
N TYR A 115 -8.53 15.42 1.77
CA TYR A 115 -7.47 15.31 2.76
C TYR A 115 -8.04 15.11 4.17
N LYS A 116 -7.28 14.39 5.01
CA LYS A 116 -7.61 14.19 6.43
C LYS A 116 -7.35 15.45 7.26
N GLN A 117 -6.34 16.23 6.89
CA GLN A 117 -5.88 17.41 7.63
C GLN A 117 -5.95 18.65 6.75
N ARG A 118 -6.36 19.79 7.34
CA ARG A 118 -6.46 21.08 6.65
C ARG A 118 -5.12 21.53 6.08
N ALA A 119 -4.02 21.34 6.82
CA ALA A 119 -2.68 21.70 6.36
C ALA A 119 -2.31 21.02 5.02
N ASN A 120 -2.68 19.75 4.84
CA ASN A 120 -2.41 19.04 3.59
C ASN A 120 -3.28 19.55 2.44
N LEU A 121 -4.53 19.95 2.70
CA LEU A 121 -5.38 20.60 1.71
C LEU A 121 -4.78 21.94 1.28
N VAL A 122 -4.34 22.77 2.23
CA VAL A 122 -3.72 24.07 1.94
C VAL A 122 -2.46 23.88 1.11
N ASN A 123 -1.59 22.94 1.47
CA ASN A 123 -0.39 22.64 0.69
C ASN A 123 -0.73 22.18 -0.74
N HIS A 124 -1.78 21.37 -0.89
CA HIS A 124 -2.27 20.94 -2.19
C HIS A 124 -2.73 22.12 -3.04
N ILE A 125 -3.59 23.00 -2.51
CA ILE A 125 -4.08 24.20 -3.22
C ILE A 125 -2.92 25.12 -3.59
N ASN A 126 -1.97 25.30 -2.68
CA ASN A 126 -0.87 26.24 -2.86
C ASN A 126 0.19 25.76 -3.85
N HIS A 127 0.40 24.46 -4.00
CA HIS A 127 1.58 23.94 -4.72
C HIS A 127 1.29 22.86 -5.75
N GLU A 128 0.13 22.21 -5.72
CA GLU A 128 -0.16 21.05 -6.59
C GLU A 128 -1.42 21.22 -7.45
N CYS A 129 -2.45 21.89 -6.94
CA CYS A 129 -3.71 22.04 -7.66
C CYS A 129 -3.53 22.96 -8.86
N ASP A 130 -3.73 22.44 -10.07
CA ASP A 130 -3.55 23.13 -11.37
C ASP A 130 -2.20 23.86 -11.49
N LYS A 131 -1.16 23.30 -10.85
CA LYS A 131 0.18 23.88 -10.83
C LYS A 131 1.18 22.85 -11.31
N GLU A 132 2.11 23.29 -12.16
CA GLU A 132 3.20 22.44 -12.59
C GLU A 132 4.21 22.19 -11.46
N PRO A 133 4.86 21.02 -11.44
CA PRO A 133 5.90 20.72 -10.47
C PRO A 133 7.02 21.75 -10.50
N ARG A 134 7.36 22.31 -9.33
CA ARG A 134 8.40 23.34 -9.22
C ARG A 134 9.82 22.79 -9.17
N PHE A 135 10.00 21.51 -8.88
CA PHE A 135 11.30 20.91 -8.63
C PHE A 135 11.57 19.69 -9.51
N LYS A 136 12.77 19.59 -10.07
CA LYS A 136 13.25 18.45 -10.87
C LYS A 136 14.34 17.72 -10.11
N CYS A 137 14.37 16.40 -10.22
CA CYS A 137 15.56 15.64 -9.91
C CYS A 137 16.69 16.01 -10.89
N PHE A 138 17.92 16.08 -10.40
CA PHE A 138 19.08 16.36 -11.25
C PHE A 138 19.46 15.16 -12.13
N TYR A 139 19.23 13.93 -11.65
CA TYR A 139 19.69 12.71 -12.31
C TYR A 139 18.66 12.03 -13.21
N CYS A 140 17.40 12.46 -13.15
CA CYS A 140 16.33 11.89 -13.96
C CYS A 140 15.17 12.86 -14.16
N ASP A 141 14.18 12.46 -14.96
CA ASP A 141 13.01 13.28 -15.24
C ASP A 141 11.95 13.30 -14.14
N PHE A 142 12.25 12.80 -12.95
CA PHE A 142 11.32 12.88 -11.82
C PHE A 142 11.09 14.33 -11.39
N LYS A 143 9.81 14.73 -11.31
CA LYS A 143 9.36 16.08 -10.96
C LYS A 143 8.42 16.07 -9.75
N ASN A 144 8.45 17.09 -8.91
CA ASN A 144 7.52 17.24 -7.80
C ASN A 144 7.30 18.70 -7.39
N ALA A 145 6.15 18.99 -6.77
CA ALA A 145 5.84 20.30 -6.21
C ALA A 145 6.64 20.62 -4.94
N PHE A 146 7.21 19.61 -4.25
CA PHE A 146 7.91 19.76 -2.99
C PHE A 146 9.34 19.23 -3.03
N GLU A 147 10.31 20.06 -2.66
CA GLU A 147 11.74 19.69 -2.54
C GLU A 147 11.97 18.47 -1.64
N PRO A 148 11.38 18.34 -0.42
CA PRO A 148 11.57 17.15 0.41
C PRO A 148 11.18 15.83 -0.28
N ARG A 149 10.25 15.88 -1.25
CA ARG A 149 9.84 14.70 -2.03
C ARG A 149 10.90 14.33 -3.06
N ILE A 150 11.54 15.30 -3.71
CA ILE A 150 12.68 15.07 -4.60
C ILE A 150 13.87 14.53 -3.80
N MET A 151 14.18 15.12 -2.65
CA MET A 151 15.28 14.65 -1.79
C MET A 151 15.09 13.22 -1.29
N LYS A 152 13.85 12.85 -0.94
CA LYS A 152 13.52 11.45 -0.65
C LYS A 152 13.71 10.56 -1.87
N HIS A 153 13.21 10.98 -3.03
CA HIS A 153 13.40 10.25 -4.28
C HIS A 153 14.90 10.02 -4.59
N CYS A 154 15.75 11.05 -4.46
CA CYS A 154 17.19 10.91 -4.67
C CYS A 154 17.82 9.90 -3.71
N ARG A 155 17.43 9.90 -2.42
CA ARG A 155 17.92 8.88 -1.46
C ARG A 155 17.48 7.46 -1.85
N ASP A 156 16.24 7.30 -2.28
CA ASP A 156 15.64 6.00 -2.58
C ASP A 156 16.09 5.43 -3.95
N LYS A 157 16.44 6.29 -4.92
CA LYS A 157 16.71 5.91 -6.32
C LYS A 157 18.14 6.22 -6.80
N HIS A 158 18.83 7.12 -6.13
CA HIS A 158 20.16 7.61 -6.51
C HIS A 158 21.10 7.60 -5.29
N SER A 159 21.03 6.57 -4.43
CA SER A 159 21.62 6.48 -3.07
C SER A 159 23.12 6.84 -2.92
N LEU A 160 23.85 7.09 -4.01
CA LEU A 160 25.26 7.53 -4.06
C LEU A 160 25.44 9.00 -4.47
N GLN A 161 24.36 9.72 -4.79
CA GLN A 161 24.39 11.09 -5.30
C GLN A 161 23.19 11.86 -4.72
N VAL A 162 23.28 12.27 -3.45
CA VAL A 162 22.29 13.17 -2.84
C VAL A 162 22.78 14.60 -3.03
N PRO A 163 22.16 15.39 -3.92
CA PRO A 163 22.60 16.75 -4.15
C PRO A 163 22.20 17.59 -2.91
N ARG A 164 23.03 18.56 -2.55
CA ARG A 164 22.74 19.47 -1.42
C ARG A 164 21.48 20.31 -1.67
N SER A 165 21.06 20.45 -2.92
CA SER A 165 19.86 21.17 -3.33
C SER A 165 19.21 20.53 -4.57
N VAL A 166 17.93 20.80 -4.76
CA VAL A 166 17.15 20.37 -5.93
C VAL A 166 17.08 21.50 -6.97
N THR A 167 16.92 21.17 -8.25
CA THR A 167 16.79 22.18 -9.30
C THR A 167 15.37 22.73 -9.32
N MET A 168 15.21 24.03 -9.11
CA MET A 168 13.94 24.71 -9.40
C MET A 168 13.76 24.86 -10.91
N MET A 169 12.56 24.51 -11.40
CA MET A 169 12.16 24.77 -12.78
C MET A 169 11.78 26.24 -12.90
N LYS A 170 12.34 26.91 -13.91
CA LYS A 170 12.02 28.29 -14.26
C LYS A 170 10.68 28.34 -14.99
#